data_AF-A0A9P1FJU3-F1
#
_entry.id   AF-A0A9P1FJU3-F1
#
_cell.length_a   1.000
_cell.length_b   1.000
_cell.length_c   1.000
_cell.angle_alpha   90.00
_cell.angle_beta   90.00
_cell.angle_gamma   90.00
#
_symmetry.space_group_name_H-M   'P 1'
#
loop_
_entity.id
_entity.type
_entity.pdbx_description
1 polymer ?
#
loop_
_entity_poly.entity_id
_entity_poly.type
_entity_poly.pdbx_seq_one_letter_code
_entity_poly.pdbx_strand_id
1 'polypeptide(L)'
;MDIRKDKVLHDLTSSRGFCLALLRLLRVQPNGMIWGGNPCASWVWISASTTKRRSREHGIFGDEGLEGVRVANCLAARFALLAMVAIVNGVWWSVEQPSSSCLPKCPYVAHVMTNMAPTWYLRTWMGAFNHFCSKPTALFGSWPLLEELKCRLSQAEQKSLRESSAGMYTKKRLPDGRVRVTGGKRLKESGAYTPEFGKRVAQLFKKGAVSASHLAAQRQRSLWKLEGPKGFEQPLDWKHADLPALRQFLLEEIAANRVDWTHLAGPLWDLVGPSGGSGWAREQSVTPRDAA
;
A
#
# COMPACT_ATOMS: atom_id res chain seq x y z
N MET A 1 -2.23 -10.30 -12.50
CA MET A 1 -2.79 -9.96 -11.16
C MET A 1 -3.14 -11.28 -10.50
N ASP A 2 -2.51 -11.58 -9.38
CA ASP A 2 -2.43 -12.93 -8.80
C ASP A 2 -3.79 -13.54 -8.39
N ILE A 3 -4.81 -12.71 -8.13
CA ILE A 3 -6.19 -13.15 -7.87
C ILE A 3 -6.82 -13.98 -9.00
N ARG A 4 -6.26 -13.91 -10.22
CA ARG A 4 -6.68 -14.78 -11.34
C ARG A 4 -6.13 -16.20 -11.24
N LYS A 5 -5.01 -16.40 -10.53
CA LYS A 5 -4.42 -17.72 -10.31
C LYS A 5 -5.08 -18.43 -9.14
N ASP A 6 -5.37 -17.68 -8.07
CA ASP A 6 -6.07 -18.19 -6.90
C ASP A 6 -6.93 -17.07 -6.30
N LYS A 7 -8.26 -17.24 -6.41
CA LYS A 7 -9.23 -16.24 -5.94
C LYS A 7 -9.36 -16.20 -4.41
N VAL A 8 -8.86 -17.21 -3.71
CA VAL A 8 -8.97 -17.31 -2.25
C VAL A 8 -7.67 -16.80 -1.63
N LEU A 9 -6.53 -17.36 -2.04
CA LEU A 9 -5.24 -17.06 -1.43
C LEU A 9 -4.67 -15.71 -1.86
N HIS A 10 -5.03 -15.22 -3.05
CA HIS A 10 -4.53 -13.93 -3.56
C HIS A 10 -5.57 -12.81 -3.52
N ASP A 11 -6.68 -13.02 -2.82
CA ASP A 11 -7.65 -11.97 -2.53
C ASP A 11 -7.31 -11.26 -1.21
N LEU A 12 -6.68 -10.10 -1.33
CA LEU A 12 -6.34 -9.22 -0.21
C LEU A 12 -7.58 -8.65 0.51
N THR A 13 -8.79 -8.79 -0.02
CA THR A 13 -10.03 -8.39 0.69
C THR A 13 -10.56 -9.47 1.62
N SER A 14 -10.14 -10.73 1.44
CA SER A 14 -10.46 -11.84 2.35
C SER A 14 -9.48 -11.90 3.52
N SER A 15 -9.92 -12.28 4.72
CA SER A 15 -9.00 -12.42 5.88
C SER A 15 -7.88 -13.41 5.61
N ARG A 16 -8.20 -14.54 4.96
CA ARG A 16 -7.22 -15.57 4.58
C ARG A 16 -6.15 -15.04 3.61
N GLY A 17 -6.54 -14.39 2.52
CA GLY A 17 -5.58 -13.85 1.56
C GLY A 17 -4.73 -12.71 2.14
N PHE A 18 -5.30 -11.90 3.05
CA PHE A 18 -4.54 -10.90 3.78
C PHE A 18 -3.54 -11.51 4.77
N CYS A 19 -3.95 -12.51 5.56
CA CYS A 19 -3.04 -13.26 6.43
C CYS A 19 -1.90 -13.87 5.63
N LEU A 20 -2.19 -14.51 4.48
CA LEU A 20 -1.14 -15.07 3.64
C LEU A 20 -0.17 -13.97 3.15
N ALA A 21 -0.69 -12.82 2.71
CA ALA A 21 0.17 -11.70 2.31
C ALA A 21 1.06 -11.20 3.46
N LEU A 22 0.53 -11.13 4.68
CA LEU A 22 1.28 -10.78 5.88
C LEU A 22 2.37 -11.81 6.18
N LEU A 23 2.05 -13.10 6.13
CA LEU A 23 3.02 -14.19 6.31
C LEU A 23 4.13 -14.16 5.25
N ARG A 24 3.80 -13.84 3.99
CA ARG A 24 4.80 -13.67 2.93
C ARG A 24 5.67 -12.45 3.18
N LEU A 25 5.10 -11.34 3.65
CA LEU A 25 5.86 -10.14 4.03
C LEU A 25 6.83 -10.42 5.17
N LEU A 26 6.42 -11.17 6.20
CA LEU A 26 7.29 -11.53 7.33
C LEU A 26 8.50 -12.41 6.93
N ARG A 27 8.45 -13.02 5.73
CA ARG A 27 9.58 -13.77 5.15
C ARG A 27 10.52 -12.90 4.31
N VAL A 28 10.14 -11.66 4.01
CA VAL A 28 10.98 -10.73 3.27
C VAL A 28 12.09 -10.25 4.21
N GLN A 29 13.33 -10.47 3.80
CA GLN A 29 14.49 -10.06 4.59
C GLN A 29 14.55 -8.52 4.73
N PRO A 30 15.16 -8.00 5.82
CA PRO A 30 15.44 -6.57 5.93
C PRO A 30 16.15 -6.02 4.69
N ASN A 31 15.84 -4.78 4.31
CA ASN A 31 16.21 -4.16 3.03
C ASN A 31 15.57 -4.79 1.77
N GLY A 32 14.70 -5.79 1.94
CA GLY A 32 13.77 -6.26 0.94
C GLY A 32 12.78 -5.18 0.51
N MET A 33 11.88 -5.49 -0.43
CA MET A 33 10.87 -4.54 -0.88
C MET A 33 9.52 -5.20 -1.16
N ILE A 34 8.45 -4.53 -0.76
CA ILE A 34 7.10 -4.77 -1.26
C ILE A 34 6.68 -3.66 -2.23
N TRP A 35 6.00 -4.05 -3.31
CA TRP A 35 5.50 -3.13 -4.33
C TRP A 35 3.98 -3.26 -4.47
N GLY A 36 3.26 -2.23 -4.05
CA GLY A 36 1.81 -2.12 -4.08
C GLY A 36 1.29 -1.64 -5.44
N GLY A 37 0.24 -2.31 -5.92
CA GLY A 37 -0.52 -1.93 -7.11
C GLY A 37 -2.00 -1.77 -6.79
N ASN A 38 -2.34 -0.87 -5.87
CA ASN A 38 -3.73 -0.67 -5.44
C ASN A 38 -4.61 -0.32 -6.65
N PRO A 39 -5.78 -0.96 -6.84
CA PRO A 39 -6.64 -0.70 -7.99
C PRO A 39 -7.02 0.78 -8.10
N CYS A 40 -6.46 1.46 -9.10
CA CYS A 40 -6.62 2.91 -9.24
C CYS A 40 -8.03 3.35 -9.68
N ALA A 41 -8.85 2.42 -10.19
CA ALA A 41 -10.14 2.71 -10.80
C ALA A 41 -11.10 3.47 -9.87
N SER A 42 -11.03 3.29 -8.54
CA SER A 42 -11.87 4.03 -7.58
C SER A 42 -11.22 5.33 -7.09
N TRP A 43 -9.92 5.52 -7.30
CA TRP A 43 -9.14 6.62 -6.73
C TRP A 43 -8.83 7.73 -7.73
N VAL A 44 -9.04 7.54 -9.03
CA VAL A 44 -8.73 8.52 -10.07
C VAL A 44 -9.82 9.56 -10.29
N TRP A 45 -9.46 10.71 -10.86
CA TRP A 45 -10.42 11.79 -11.16
C TRP A 45 -11.59 11.37 -12.06
N ILE A 46 -11.39 10.41 -12.97
CA ILE A 46 -12.43 9.95 -13.90
C ILE A 46 -13.61 9.32 -13.16
N SER A 47 -13.34 8.59 -12.06
CA SER A 47 -14.36 7.94 -11.25
C SER A 47 -14.76 8.75 -10.02
N ALA A 48 -14.20 9.94 -9.82
CA ALA A 48 -14.44 10.73 -8.62
C ALA A 48 -15.91 11.16 -8.46
N SER A 49 -16.63 11.37 -9.57
CA SER A 49 -18.07 11.68 -9.54
C SER A 49 -18.92 10.45 -9.23
N THR A 50 -18.61 9.29 -9.82
CA THR A 50 -19.38 8.06 -9.60
C THR A 50 -19.12 7.45 -8.23
N THR A 51 -17.89 7.50 -7.75
CA THR A 51 -17.50 7.04 -6.40
C THR A 51 -17.82 8.05 -5.31
N LYS A 52 -18.22 9.28 -5.68
CA LYS A 52 -18.50 10.40 -4.77
C LYS A 52 -17.35 10.78 -3.82
N ARG A 53 -16.10 10.39 -4.11
CA ARG A 53 -14.92 10.70 -3.26
C ARG A 53 -14.55 12.19 -3.15
N ARG A 54 -15.21 13.04 -3.94
CA ARG A 54 -15.11 14.52 -3.88
C ARG A 54 -16.32 15.19 -3.27
N SER A 55 -17.36 14.43 -2.94
CA SER A 55 -18.55 14.98 -2.29
C SER A 55 -18.22 15.32 -0.84
N ARG A 56 -18.88 16.36 -0.31
CA ARG A 56 -18.75 16.74 1.10
C ARG A 56 -19.35 15.69 2.03
N GLU A 57 -20.43 15.05 1.60
CA GLU A 57 -21.15 14.02 2.35
C GLU A 57 -20.32 12.75 2.55
N HIS A 58 -19.73 12.20 1.48
CA HIS A 58 -19.00 10.94 1.55
C HIS A 58 -17.49 11.11 1.81
N GLY A 59 -16.94 12.30 1.55
CA GLY A 59 -15.51 12.58 1.74
C GLY A 59 -14.60 11.66 0.92
N ILE A 60 -13.37 11.46 1.39
CA ILE A 60 -12.34 10.67 0.67
C ILE A 60 -12.68 9.18 0.56
N PHE A 61 -13.53 8.64 1.44
CA PHE A 61 -13.96 7.24 1.41
C PHE A 61 -15.01 6.95 0.34
N GLY A 62 -15.72 7.97 -0.14
CA GLY A 62 -16.69 7.83 -1.21
C GLY A 62 -17.96 7.08 -0.80
N ASP A 63 -18.80 6.77 -1.79
CA ASP A 63 -20.05 6.06 -1.58
C ASP A 63 -19.82 4.59 -1.24
N GLU A 64 -19.76 4.27 0.04
CA GLU A 64 -19.61 2.90 0.54
C GLU A 64 -20.83 2.01 0.23
N GLY A 65 -21.92 2.54 -0.34
CA GLY A 65 -23.00 1.73 -0.92
C GLY A 65 -22.54 0.96 -2.17
N LEU A 66 -21.51 1.45 -2.85
CA LEU A 66 -20.92 0.84 -4.04
C LEU A 66 -19.86 -0.21 -3.66
N GLU A 67 -20.05 -1.45 -4.10
CA GLU A 67 -19.11 -2.56 -3.82
C GLU A 67 -17.66 -2.22 -4.18
N GLY A 68 -17.44 -1.66 -5.38
CA GLY A 68 -16.10 -1.27 -5.83
C GLY A 68 -15.42 -0.20 -4.96
N VAL A 69 -16.20 0.64 -4.27
CA VAL A 69 -15.68 1.62 -3.31
C VAL A 69 -15.29 0.93 -2.01
N ARG A 70 -16.13 0.03 -1.47
CA ARG A 70 -15.83 -0.78 -0.28
C ARG A 70 -14.56 -1.60 -0.46
N VAL A 71 -14.47 -2.33 -1.57
CA VAL A 71 -13.29 -3.11 -1.96
C VAL A 71 -12.04 -2.22 -2.04
N ALA A 72 -12.15 -1.06 -2.69
CA ALA A 72 -11.03 -0.13 -2.80
C ALA A 72 -10.56 0.43 -1.45
N ASN A 73 -11.49 0.73 -0.53
CA ASN A 73 -11.16 1.20 0.82
C ASN A 73 -10.50 0.08 1.65
N CYS A 74 -11.02 -1.15 1.57
CA CYS A 74 -10.44 -2.31 2.23
C CYS A 74 -9.00 -2.58 1.76
N LEU A 75 -8.77 -2.58 0.44
CA LEU A 75 -7.43 -2.73 -0.13
C LEU A 75 -6.48 -1.60 0.29
N ALA A 76 -6.96 -0.35 0.39
CA ALA A 76 -6.15 0.76 0.87
C ALA A 76 -5.76 0.58 2.35
N ALA A 77 -6.70 0.21 3.22
CA ALA A 77 -6.45 -0.04 4.62
C ALA A 77 -5.47 -1.20 4.84
N ARG A 78 -5.70 -2.33 4.17
CA ARG A 78 -4.86 -3.52 4.27
C ARG A 78 -3.48 -3.32 3.67
N PHE A 79 -3.37 -2.62 2.55
CA PHE A 79 -2.07 -2.24 2.03
C PHE A 79 -1.29 -1.34 3.01
N ALA A 80 -1.96 -0.36 3.63
CA ALA A 80 -1.33 0.50 4.64
C ALA A 80 -0.82 -0.32 5.83
N LEU A 81 -1.58 -1.31 6.32
CA LEU A 81 -1.11 -2.24 7.36
C LEU A 81 0.12 -3.04 6.91
N LEU A 82 0.14 -3.58 5.68
CA LEU A 82 1.33 -4.25 5.14
C LEU A 82 2.53 -3.30 5.06
N ALA A 83 2.33 -2.05 4.67
CA ALA A 83 3.40 -1.05 4.64
C ALA A 83 3.91 -0.72 6.06
N MET A 84 3.04 -0.62 7.05
CA MET A 84 3.45 -0.43 8.46
C MET A 84 4.30 -1.60 8.96
N VAL A 85 3.85 -2.84 8.70
CA VAL A 85 4.61 -4.05 9.07
C VAL A 85 5.94 -4.11 8.31
N ALA A 86 5.97 -3.74 7.03
CA ALA A 86 7.20 -3.68 6.24
C ALA A 86 8.20 -2.71 6.87
N ILE A 87 7.75 -1.50 7.25
CA ILE A 87 8.60 -0.49 7.91
C ILE A 87 9.23 -1.05 9.20
N VAL A 88 8.42 -1.67 10.06
CA VAL A 88 8.89 -2.27 11.33
C VAL A 88 9.89 -3.40 11.08
N ASN A 89 9.74 -4.18 10.01
CA ASN A 89 10.65 -5.25 9.62
C ASN A 89 11.87 -4.77 8.80
N GLY A 90 12.07 -3.45 8.66
CA GLY A 90 13.16 -2.89 7.86
C GLY A 90 13.04 -3.14 6.36
N VAL A 91 11.84 -3.51 5.88
CA VAL A 91 11.50 -3.76 4.47
C VAL A 91 11.00 -2.46 3.83
N TRP A 92 11.46 -2.17 2.62
CA TRP A 92 10.98 -1.01 1.86
C TRP A 92 9.58 -1.26 1.32
N TRP A 93 8.76 -0.22 1.27
CA TRP A 93 7.48 -0.26 0.57
C TRP A 93 7.43 0.79 -0.53
N SER A 94 6.67 0.52 -1.58
CA SER A 94 6.41 1.46 -2.67
C SER A 94 5.05 1.19 -3.29
N VAL A 95 4.42 2.23 -3.82
CA VAL A 95 3.13 2.17 -4.51
C VAL A 95 3.24 2.94 -5.82
N GLU A 96 2.69 2.35 -6.88
CA GLU A 96 2.38 3.07 -8.10
C GLU A 96 0.89 3.45 -8.16
N GLN A 97 0.63 4.68 -8.58
CA GLN A 97 -0.71 5.17 -8.89
C GLN A 97 -0.68 6.11 -10.10
N PRO A 98 -1.78 6.28 -10.84
CA PRO A 98 -1.92 7.42 -11.74
C PRO A 98 -1.74 8.74 -10.98
N SER A 99 -1.11 9.76 -11.58
CA SER A 99 -0.83 11.04 -10.91
C SER A 99 -2.07 11.83 -10.46
N SER A 100 -3.25 11.40 -10.89
CA SER A 100 -4.54 11.98 -10.53
C SER A 100 -5.26 11.20 -9.43
N SER A 101 -4.64 10.13 -8.92
CA SER A 101 -5.16 9.32 -7.83
C SER A 101 -5.25 10.14 -6.54
N CYS A 102 -6.35 9.99 -5.82
CA CYS A 102 -6.52 10.52 -4.47
C CYS A 102 -6.15 9.52 -3.37
N LEU A 103 -5.61 8.33 -3.73
CA LEU A 103 -5.17 7.34 -2.75
C LEU A 103 -4.19 7.89 -1.69
N PRO A 104 -3.21 8.76 -2.02
CA PRO A 104 -2.33 9.37 -0.99
C PRO A 104 -3.07 10.22 0.06
N LYS A 105 -4.32 10.62 -0.22
CA LYS A 105 -5.18 11.37 0.71
C LYS A 105 -6.05 10.46 1.56
N CYS A 106 -6.11 9.16 1.28
CA CYS A 106 -6.80 8.19 2.12
C CYS A 106 -6.13 8.18 3.50
N PRO A 107 -6.87 8.30 4.62
CA PRO A 107 -6.28 8.42 5.96
C PRO A 107 -5.27 7.33 6.29
N TYR A 108 -5.52 6.08 5.88
CA TYR A 108 -4.61 4.96 6.09
C TYR A 108 -3.26 5.16 5.41
N VAL A 109 -3.29 5.49 4.11
CA VAL A 109 -2.08 5.67 3.31
C VAL A 109 -1.36 6.95 3.72
N ALA A 110 -2.11 8.04 3.96
CA ALA A 110 -1.58 9.29 4.46
C ALA A 110 -0.83 9.09 5.78
N HIS A 111 -1.39 8.32 6.72
CA HIS A 111 -0.73 8.04 7.99
C HIS A 111 0.63 7.37 7.81
N VAL A 112 0.71 6.34 6.96
CA VAL A 112 1.98 5.67 6.65
C VAL A 112 2.98 6.66 6.03
N MET A 113 2.52 7.48 5.09
CA MET A 113 3.36 8.44 4.38
C MET A 113 3.92 9.55 5.28
N THR A 114 3.16 9.99 6.30
CA THR A 114 3.52 11.16 7.11
C THR A 114 4.06 10.83 8.50
N ASN A 115 3.73 9.66 9.07
CA ASN A 115 4.02 9.34 10.48
C ASN A 115 4.91 8.10 10.69
N MET A 116 5.06 7.22 9.69
CA MET A 116 5.72 5.92 9.92
C MET A 116 7.17 5.86 9.44
N ALA A 117 7.50 6.50 8.30
CA ALA A 117 8.86 6.52 7.77
C ALA A 117 9.05 7.67 6.76
N PRO A 118 10.31 8.09 6.49
CA PRO A 118 10.60 8.94 5.35
C PRO A 118 9.98 8.35 4.08
N THR A 119 9.18 9.18 3.41
CA THR A 119 8.44 8.80 2.21
C THR A 119 8.85 9.71 1.07
N TRP A 120 9.31 9.10 -0.02
CA TRP A 120 9.54 9.77 -1.29
C TRP A 120 8.24 9.84 -2.07
N TYR A 121 8.03 10.97 -2.76
CA TYR A 121 6.91 11.15 -3.66
C TYR A 121 7.43 11.68 -5.00
N LEU A 122 7.27 10.89 -6.05
CA LEU A 122 7.79 11.17 -7.37
C LEU A 122 6.66 11.16 -8.41
N ARG A 123 6.76 12.04 -9.40
CA ARG A 123 6.02 11.91 -10.66
C ARG A 123 6.94 11.45 -11.79
N THR A 124 6.50 10.45 -12.54
CA THR A 124 7.15 9.94 -13.76
C THR A 124 6.12 9.77 -14.89
N TRP A 125 6.59 9.41 -16.08
CA TRP A 125 5.76 9.14 -17.24
C TRP A 125 5.91 7.69 -17.67
N MET A 126 4.82 6.91 -17.62
CA MET A 126 4.89 5.49 -17.98
C MET A 126 5.26 5.27 -19.45
N GLY A 127 4.98 6.25 -20.32
CA GLY A 127 5.39 6.23 -21.72
C GLY A 127 6.91 6.16 -21.92
N ALA A 128 7.71 6.67 -20.97
CA ALA A 128 9.17 6.54 -21.01
C ALA A 128 9.64 5.09 -20.76
N PHE A 129 8.74 4.24 -20.28
CA PHE A 129 8.93 2.81 -20.10
C PHE A 129 8.12 2.02 -21.14
N ASN A 130 8.05 2.51 -22.38
CA ASN A 130 7.39 1.82 -23.50
C ASN A 130 5.86 1.60 -23.33
N HIS A 131 5.18 2.42 -22.53
CA HIS A 131 3.73 2.33 -22.40
C HIS A 131 3.05 3.04 -23.57
N PHE A 132 2.01 2.42 -24.14
CA PHE A 132 1.29 2.91 -25.32
C PHE A 132 0.57 4.27 -25.14
N CYS A 133 0.62 4.87 -23.95
CA CYS A 133 -0.09 6.11 -23.65
C CYS A 133 0.75 7.01 -22.74
N SER A 134 0.56 8.33 -22.86
CA SER A 134 1.23 9.32 -22.02
C SER A 134 0.61 9.36 -20.62
N LYS A 135 0.79 8.31 -19.82
CA LYS A 135 0.22 8.19 -18.48
C LYS A 135 1.15 8.82 -17.44
N PRO A 136 0.81 10.02 -16.90
CA PRO A 136 1.52 10.55 -15.75
C PRO A 136 1.23 9.64 -14.55
N THR A 137 2.31 9.22 -13.90
CA THR A 137 2.31 8.22 -12.82
C THR A 137 2.93 8.84 -11.58
N ALA A 138 2.27 8.70 -10.44
CA ALA A 138 2.82 8.99 -9.13
C ALA A 138 3.38 7.71 -8.51
N LEU A 139 4.60 7.77 -8.02
CA LEU A 139 5.25 6.75 -7.23
C LEU A 139 5.48 7.30 -5.84
N PHE A 140 5.16 6.54 -4.81
CA PHE A 140 5.45 6.94 -3.44
C PHE A 140 5.73 5.75 -2.55
N GLY A 141 6.59 5.94 -1.55
CA GLY A 141 7.02 4.86 -0.68
C GLY A 141 8.27 5.21 0.11
N SER A 142 8.80 4.25 0.85
CA SER A 142 10.01 4.41 1.66
C SER A 142 11.30 4.00 0.93
N TRP A 143 11.27 3.69 -0.37
CA TRP A 143 12.46 3.24 -1.08
C TRP A 143 13.23 4.44 -1.66
N PRO A 144 14.48 4.72 -1.22
CA PRO A 144 15.21 5.93 -1.62
C PRO A 144 15.53 6.01 -3.11
N LEU A 145 15.66 4.86 -3.79
CA LEU A 145 15.92 4.82 -5.22
C LEU A 145 14.68 5.06 -6.09
N LEU A 146 13.54 5.41 -5.50
CA LEU A 146 12.37 5.83 -6.27
C LEU A 146 12.69 7.01 -7.19
N GLU A 147 13.55 7.94 -6.78
CA GLU A 147 13.93 9.11 -7.60
C GLU A 147 14.62 8.74 -8.92
N GLU A 148 15.31 7.60 -8.97
CA GLU A 148 15.98 7.07 -10.17
C GLU A 148 14.99 6.52 -11.23
N LEU A 149 13.69 6.48 -10.90
CA LEU A 149 12.59 6.17 -11.83
C LEU A 149 12.00 7.45 -12.47
N LYS A 150 12.54 8.63 -12.15
CA LYS A 150 12.08 9.89 -12.72
C LYS A 150 12.46 9.97 -14.19
N CYS A 151 11.44 9.87 -15.04
CA CYS A 151 11.58 10.06 -16.47
C CYS A 151 10.67 11.21 -16.92
N ARG A 152 11.13 11.96 -17.92
CA ARG A 152 10.34 12.98 -18.62
C ARG A 152 10.13 12.52 -20.05
N LEU A 153 9.00 12.90 -20.62
CA LEU A 153 8.74 12.80 -22.05
C LEU A 153 8.83 14.19 -22.65
N SER A 154 9.50 14.31 -23.80
CA SER A 154 9.44 15.49 -24.64
C SER A 154 8.00 15.77 -25.09
N GLN A 155 7.72 17.00 -25.52
CA GLN A 155 6.38 17.35 -26.00
C GLN A 155 5.99 16.53 -27.25
N ALA A 156 6.96 16.24 -28.13
CA ALA A 156 6.75 15.43 -29.32
C ALA A 156 6.36 13.98 -28.96
N GLU A 157 7.07 13.35 -28.03
CA GLU A 157 6.72 12.00 -27.54
C GLU A 157 5.35 11.98 -26.85
N GLN A 158 5.05 12.99 -26.03
CA GLN A 158 3.72 13.10 -25.41
C GLN A 158 2.61 13.23 -26.45
N LYS A 159 2.83 13.99 -27.53
CA LYS A 159 1.86 14.15 -28.62
C LYS A 159 1.63 12.82 -29.34
N SER A 160 2.71 12.14 -29.76
CA SER A 160 2.65 10.83 -30.41
C SER A 160 1.92 9.79 -29.55
N LEU A 161 2.22 9.74 -28.25
CA LEU A 161 1.55 8.82 -27.32
C LEU A 161 0.07 9.16 -27.04
N ARG A 162 -0.34 10.42 -27.22
CA ARG A 162 -1.76 10.80 -27.14
C ARG A 162 -2.53 10.33 -28.36
N GLU A 163 -1.92 10.42 -29.54
CA GLU A 163 -2.48 9.91 -30.79
C GLU A 163 -2.62 8.39 -30.72
N SER A 164 -1.57 7.67 -30.27
CA SER A 164 -1.61 6.21 -30.11
C SER A 164 -2.61 5.73 -29.04
N SER A 165 -3.02 6.60 -28.11
CA SER A 165 -3.99 6.31 -27.06
C SER A 165 -5.39 6.88 -27.33
N ALA A 166 -5.66 7.29 -28.58
CA ALA A 166 -7.00 7.66 -29.02
C ALA A 166 -8.02 6.56 -28.64
N GLY A 167 -9.18 7.02 -28.17
CA GLY A 167 -10.26 6.14 -27.70
C GLY A 167 -10.13 5.64 -26.25
N MET A 168 -9.11 6.07 -25.48
CA MET A 168 -9.00 5.72 -24.05
C MET A 168 -10.13 6.31 -23.19
N TYR A 169 -10.64 7.49 -23.56
CA TYR A 169 -11.82 8.10 -22.96
C TYR A 169 -12.54 8.99 -23.96
N THR A 170 -13.84 9.20 -23.76
CA THR A 170 -14.65 10.15 -24.52
C THR A 170 -15.04 11.32 -23.65
N LYS A 171 -14.95 12.53 -24.18
CA LYS A 171 -15.46 13.76 -23.56
C LYS A 171 -16.73 14.18 -24.30
N LYS A 172 -17.84 14.31 -23.58
CA LYS A 172 -19.10 14.86 -24.10
C LYS A 172 -19.44 16.12 -23.31
N ARG A 173 -19.59 17.25 -23.99
CA ARG A 173 -20.16 18.47 -23.38
C ARG A 173 -21.67 18.28 -23.26
N LEU A 174 -22.21 18.50 -22.07
CA LEU A 174 -23.63 18.40 -21.75
C LEU A 174 -24.34 19.74 -22.08
N PRO A 175 -25.68 19.77 -22.18
CA PRO A 175 -26.43 21.01 -22.45
C PRO A 175 -26.18 22.14 -21.44
N ASP A 176 -25.85 21.80 -20.19
CA ASP A 176 -25.50 22.74 -19.12
C ASP A 176 -24.04 23.24 -19.16
N GLY A 177 -23.30 22.92 -20.21
CA GLY A 177 -21.90 23.31 -20.38
C GLY A 177 -20.88 22.43 -19.64
N ARG A 178 -21.31 21.52 -18.76
CA ARG A 178 -20.41 20.59 -18.05
C ARG A 178 -19.83 19.56 -19.01
N VAL A 179 -18.62 19.06 -18.72
CA VAL A 179 -17.97 18.00 -19.51
C VAL A 179 -18.11 16.67 -18.79
N ARG A 180 -18.80 15.72 -19.41
CA ARG A 180 -18.85 14.32 -18.97
C ARG A 180 -17.70 13.54 -19.62
N VAL A 181 -16.95 12.82 -18.80
CA VAL A 181 -15.86 11.94 -19.26
C VAL A 181 -16.27 10.50 -19.02
N THR A 182 -16.17 9.65 -20.05
CA THR A 182 -16.47 8.23 -19.95
C THR A 182 -15.26 7.43 -20.40
N GLY A 183 -14.88 6.39 -19.66
CA GLY A 183 -13.80 5.50 -20.05
C GLY A 183 -14.14 4.74 -21.33
N GLY A 184 -13.20 4.69 -22.28
CA GLY A 184 -13.34 3.89 -23.49
C GLY A 184 -12.83 2.46 -23.29
N LYS A 185 -12.97 1.61 -24.32
CA LYS A 185 -12.58 0.19 -24.29
C LYS A 185 -11.12 -0.03 -23.86
N ARG A 186 -10.22 0.88 -24.29
CA ARG A 186 -8.78 0.84 -24.03
C ARG A 186 -8.37 1.33 -22.63
N LEU A 187 -9.31 1.86 -21.84
CA LEU A 187 -8.98 2.34 -20.48
C LEU A 187 -8.49 1.20 -19.59
N LYS A 188 -9.06 0.00 -19.73
CA LYS A 188 -8.66 -1.18 -18.96
C LYS A 188 -7.22 -1.60 -19.24
N GLU A 189 -6.77 -1.48 -20.50
CA GLU A 189 -5.40 -1.78 -20.93
C GLU A 189 -4.39 -0.82 -20.29
N SER A 190 -4.76 0.44 -20.07
CA SER A 190 -3.89 1.44 -19.43
C SER A 190 -3.58 1.17 -17.95
N GLY A 191 -4.25 0.18 -17.36
CA GLY A 191 -3.99 -0.30 -16.01
C GLY A 191 -2.79 -1.24 -15.90
N ALA A 192 -2.27 -1.79 -17.00
CA ALA A 192 -1.16 -2.73 -16.99
C ALA A 192 0.20 -2.02 -16.87
N TYR A 193 1.13 -2.63 -16.13
CA TYR A 193 2.53 -2.22 -16.10
C TYR A 193 3.26 -2.73 -17.34
N THR A 194 4.20 -1.94 -17.83
CA THR A 194 5.08 -2.39 -18.90
C THR A 194 6.20 -3.27 -18.33
N PRO A 195 6.65 -4.28 -19.10
CA PRO A 195 7.82 -5.08 -18.73
C PRO A 195 9.07 -4.22 -18.47
N GLU A 196 9.25 -3.13 -19.22
CA GLU A 196 10.37 -2.21 -19.12
C GLU A 196 10.39 -1.47 -17.79
N PHE A 197 9.22 -1.04 -17.29
CA PHE A 197 9.12 -0.45 -15.95
C PHE A 197 9.52 -1.46 -14.88
N GLY A 198 8.99 -2.69 -14.96
CA GLY A 198 9.33 -3.77 -14.02
C GLY A 198 10.83 -4.13 -14.06
N LYS A 199 11.42 -4.21 -15.26
CA LYS A 199 12.86 -4.44 -15.45
C LYS A 199 13.68 -3.33 -14.80
N ARG A 200 13.31 -2.05 -14.98
CA ARG A 200 14.01 -0.92 -14.37
C ARG A 200 13.93 -0.95 -12.85
N VAL A 201 12.76 -1.23 -12.29
CA VAL A 201 12.58 -1.40 -10.83
C VAL A 201 13.49 -2.51 -10.31
N ALA A 202 13.51 -3.67 -10.97
CA ALA A 202 14.36 -4.80 -10.57
C ALA A 202 15.86 -4.48 -10.67
N GLN A 203 16.30 -3.78 -11.73
CA GLN A 203 17.69 -3.34 -11.89
C GLN A 203 18.12 -2.39 -10.77
N LEU A 204 17.29 -1.38 -10.47
CA LEU A 204 17.55 -0.44 -9.39
C LEU A 204 17.57 -1.13 -8.02
N PHE A 205 16.67 -2.09 -7.81
CA PHE A 205 16.65 -2.87 -6.56
C PHE A 205 17.94 -3.67 -6.40
N LYS A 206 18.42 -4.34 -7.45
CA LYS A 206 19.72 -5.06 -7.46
C LYS A 206 20.90 -4.11 -7.24
N LYS A 207 20.91 -2.93 -7.86
CA LYS A 207 21.94 -1.90 -7.67
C LYS A 207 21.95 -1.40 -6.21
N GLY A 208 20.78 -1.13 -5.65
CA GLY A 208 20.61 -0.60 -4.29
C GLY A 208 20.94 -1.59 -3.18
N ALA A 209 20.68 -2.88 -3.40
CA ALA A 209 21.05 -3.95 -2.46
C ALA A 209 22.56 -3.98 -2.16
N VAL A 210 23.39 -3.54 -3.11
CA VAL A 210 24.85 -3.43 -2.94
C VAL A 210 25.25 -2.20 -2.12
N SER A 211 24.42 -1.14 -2.10
CA SER A 211 24.71 0.14 -1.43
C SER A 211 24.02 0.32 -0.07
N ALA A 212 23.05 -0.55 0.29
CA ALA A 212 22.19 -0.41 1.46
C ALA A 212 22.90 -0.51 2.82
N SER A 213 24.12 -1.08 2.87
CA SER A 213 24.98 -1.04 4.06
C SER A 213 25.29 0.39 4.51
N HIS A 214 25.28 1.36 3.58
CA HIS A 214 25.57 2.77 3.85
C HIS A 214 24.34 3.58 4.31
N LEU A 215 23.12 3.18 3.89
CA LEU A 215 21.88 3.93 4.17
C LEU A 215 21.24 3.55 5.52
N ALA A 216 21.52 2.35 6.04
CA ALA A 216 21.09 1.95 7.39
C ALA A 216 21.69 2.86 8.48
N ALA A 217 22.93 3.34 8.30
CA ALA A 217 23.58 4.27 9.23
C ALA A 217 22.99 5.69 9.19
N GLN A 218 22.38 6.09 8.07
CA GLN A 218 21.77 7.42 7.90
C GLN A 218 20.33 7.48 8.47
N ARG A 219 19.67 6.32 8.59
CA ARG A 219 18.31 6.13 9.14
C ARG A 219 18.16 6.56 10.61
N GLN A 220 19.23 6.54 11.41
CA GLN A 220 19.20 6.92 12.82
C GLN A 220 19.27 8.44 13.07
N ARG A 221 19.77 9.24 12.12
CA ARG A 221 20.06 10.67 12.37
C ARG A 221 18.99 11.65 11.84
N SER A 222 18.10 11.24 10.93
CA SER A 222 17.14 12.15 10.27
C SER A 222 15.68 11.93 10.66
N LEU A 223 15.41 11.11 11.68
CA LEU A 223 14.08 10.65 12.06
C LEU A 223 13.10 11.75 12.56
N TRP A 224 13.49 13.01 12.68
CA TRP A 224 12.59 14.03 13.25
C TRP A 224 12.80 15.40 12.60
N LYS A 225 12.04 15.70 11.54
CA LYS A 225 11.69 17.08 11.10
C LYS A 225 10.70 17.18 9.93
N LEU A 226 9.81 16.21 9.75
CA LEU A 226 8.53 16.50 9.09
C LEU A 226 7.54 16.75 10.23
N GLU A 227 7.23 18.02 10.50
CA GLU A 227 6.01 18.34 11.23
C GLU A 227 4.87 17.68 10.44
N GLY A 228 4.35 16.56 10.95
CA GLY A 228 3.19 15.91 10.36
C GLY A 228 2.07 16.95 10.22
N PRO A 229 1.18 16.81 9.21
CA PRO A 229 0.07 17.73 9.06
C PRO A 229 -0.68 17.86 10.40
N LYS A 230 -0.65 19.06 10.99
CA LYS A 230 -1.46 19.43 12.15
C LYS A 230 -2.92 19.11 11.78
N GLY A 231 -3.54 18.13 12.45
CA GLY A 231 -4.93 17.75 12.16
C GLY A 231 -5.30 16.27 12.31
N PHE A 232 -4.38 15.36 12.62
CA PHE A 232 -4.72 13.99 13.02
C PHE A 232 -4.68 13.84 14.54
N GLU A 233 -5.46 14.65 15.26
CA GLU A 233 -5.61 14.52 16.72
C GLU A 233 -6.52 13.35 17.11
N GLN A 234 -7.31 12.82 16.16
CA GLN A 234 -8.15 11.66 16.39
C GLN A 234 -7.43 10.36 15.98
N PRO A 235 -7.56 9.28 16.78
CA PRO A 235 -7.04 7.98 16.39
C PRO A 235 -7.63 7.55 15.04
N LEU A 236 -6.78 6.96 14.20
CA LEU A 236 -7.22 6.46 12.90
C LEU A 236 -8.24 5.35 13.07
N ASP A 237 -9.43 5.56 12.52
CA ASP A 237 -10.45 4.52 12.43
C ASP A 237 -10.10 3.52 11.32
N TRP A 238 -9.57 2.37 11.70
CA TRP A 238 -9.20 1.26 10.82
C TRP A 238 -10.38 0.36 10.38
N LYS A 239 -11.63 0.83 10.46
CA LYS A 239 -12.84 0.04 10.12
C LYS A 239 -12.72 -0.78 8.83
N HIS A 240 -12.10 -0.24 7.77
CA HIS A 240 -12.03 -0.92 6.47
C HIS A 240 -11.01 -2.07 6.41
N ALA A 241 -10.09 -2.17 7.39
CA ALA A 241 -9.17 -3.29 7.46
C ALA A 241 -9.84 -4.57 7.98
N ASP A 242 -10.98 -4.43 8.67
CA ASP A 242 -11.70 -5.50 9.36
C ASP A 242 -10.83 -6.27 10.36
N LEU A 243 -10.23 -5.51 11.29
CA LEU A 243 -9.37 -6.07 12.33
C LEU A 243 -10.08 -7.10 13.24
N PRO A 244 -11.36 -6.93 13.61
CA PRO A 244 -12.07 -7.95 14.39
C PRO A 244 -12.19 -9.30 13.64
N ALA A 245 -12.58 -9.30 12.37
CA ALA A 245 -12.65 -10.55 11.61
C ALA A 245 -11.27 -11.17 11.37
N LEU A 246 -10.24 -10.33 11.20
CA LEU A 246 -8.85 -10.79 11.09
C LEU A 246 -8.39 -11.48 12.38
N ARG A 247 -8.68 -10.87 13.54
CA ARG A 247 -8.37 -11.44 14.86
C ARG A 247 -9.07 -12.78 15.06
N GLN A 248 -10.37 -12.83 14.76
CA GLN A 248 -11.16 -14.05 14.90
C GLN A 248 -10.60 -15.18 14.03
N PHE A 249 -10.31 -14.90 12.76
CA PHE A 249 -9.71 -15.84 11.84
C PHE A 249 -8.36 -16.40 12.36
N LEU A 250 -7.50 -15.54 12.90
CA LEU A 250 -6.22 -15.98 13.47
C LEU A 250 -6.41 -16.90 14.69
N LEU A 251 -7.35 -16.56 15.58
CA LEU A 251 -7.66 -17.40 16.75
C LEU A 251 -8.16 -18.79 16.34
N GLU A 252 -8.99 -18.87 15.30
CA GLU A 252 -9.50 -20.14 14.77
C GLU A 252 -8.39 -20.99 14.13
N GLU A 253 -7.50 -20.38 13.34
CA GLU A 253 -6.37 -21.10 12.72
C GLU A 253 -5.35 -21.58 13.78
N ILE A 254 -5.14 -20.81 14.85
CA ILE A 254 -4.34 -21.21 16.02
C ILE A 254 -5.01 -22.39 16.74
N ALA A 255 -6.29 -22.29 17.07
CA ALA A 255 -7.02 -23.35 17.78
C ALA A 255 -7.08 -24.65 16.98
N ALA A 256 -7.15 -24.55 15.65
CA ALA A 256 -7.21 -25.71 14.77
C ALA A 256 -5.84 -26.35 14.49
N ASN A 257 -4.73 -25.75 14.94
CA ASN A 257 -3.35 -26.17 14.66
C ASN A 257 -3.08 -26.43 13.15
N ARG A 258 -3.79 -25.69 12.28
CA ARG A 258 -3.73 -25.88 10.81
C ARG A 258 -2.53 -25.21 10.17
N VAL A 259 -1.99 -24.20 10.86
CA VAL A 259 -0.78 -23.50 10.46
C VAL A 259 0.28 -23.85 11.48
N ASP A 260 1.36 -24.49 11.01
CA ASP A 260 2.54 -24.63 11.83
C ASP A 260 3.24 -23.28 11.95
N TRP A 261 2.89 -22.57 13.02
CA TRP A 261 3.45 -21.26 13.34
C TRP A 261 4.93 -21.34 13.74
N THR A 262 5.47 -22.52 14.07
CA THR A 262 6.88 -22.67 14.49
C THR A 262 7.85 -22.39 13.33
N HIS A 263 7.45 -22.71 12.09
CA HIS A 263 8.22 -22.37 10.89
C HIS A 263 8.14 -20.88 10.50
N LEU A 264 7.13 -20.16 10.99
CA LEU A 264 6.97 -18.72 10.79
C LEU A 264 7.66 -17.92 11.90
N ALA A 265 7.76 -18.51 13.10
CA ALA A 265 8.52 -18.03 14.25
C ALA A 265 10.00 -18.45 14.19
N GLY A 266 10.63 -18.34 13.00
CA GLY A 266 12.10 -18.30 12.91
C GLY A 266 12.68 -17.18 13.80
N PRO A 267 14.00 -16.88 13.74
CA PRO A 267 14.75 -16.12 14.77
C PRO A 267 14.32 -14.64 15.02
N LEU A 268 13.12 -14.23 14.60
CA LEU A 268 12.44 -13.04 15.10
C LEU A 268 12.38 -13.00 16.63
N TRP A 269 12.22 -14.13 17.33
CA TRP A 269 12.30 -14.18 18.79
C TRP A 269 13.72 -13.93 19.33
N ASP A 270 14.76 -14.30 18.57
CA ASP A 270 16.16 -14.04 18.95
C ASP A 270 16.59 -12.59 18.70
N LEU A 271 15.93 -11.89 17.74
CA LEU A 271 16.14 -10.47 17.47
C LEU A 271 15.42 -9.56 18.48
N VAL A 272 14.35 -10.05 19.11
CA VAL A 272 13.77 -9.47 20.33
C VAL A 272 14.43 -10.15 21.51
N GLY A 273 15.75 -10.00 21.63
CA GLY A 273 16.48 -10.47 22.80
C GLY A 273 15.80 -9.96 24.09
N PRO A 274 15.94 -10.67 25.23
CA PRO A 274 15.30 -10.29 26.47
C PRO A 274 15.83 -8.91 26.91
N SER A 275 15.14 -7.84 26.52
CA SER A 275 15.24 -6.57 27.21
C SER A 275 14.58 -6.80 28.57
N GLY A 276 15.43 -6.84 29.59
CA GLY A 276 15.09 -7.20 30.96
C GLY A 276 13.76 -6.61 31.44
N GLY A 277 12.90 -7.50 31.94
CA GLY A 277 11.59 -7.16 32.44
C GLY A 277 10.76 -8.38 32.82
N SER A 278 11.39 -9.39 33.44
CA SER A 278 10.65 -10.47 34.12
C SER A 278 9.95 -9.87 35.35
N GLY A 279 8.71 -9.42 35.14
CA GLY A 279 7.94 -8.73 36.16
C GLY A 279 6.44 -8.92 36.04
N TRP A 280 5.95 -10.05 35.52
CA TRP A 280 4.53 -10.39 35.63
C TRP A 280 4.33 -11.89 35.94
N ALA A 281 3.64 -12.11 37.07
CA ALA A 281 3.04 -13.35 37.57
C ALA A 281 3.98 -14.46 38.09
N ARG A 282 4.42 -14.33 39.35
CA ARG A 282 4.36 -15.47 40.30
C ARG A 282 3.09 -15.31 41.12
N GLU A 283 2.15 -16.22 40.92
CA GLU A 283 1.10 -16.52 41.89
C GLU A 283 1.76 -16.86 43.23
N GLN A 284 1.54 -16.02 44.24
CA GLN A 284 1.82 -16.40 45.62
C GLN A 284 0.67 -17.28 46.09
N SER A 285 0.93 -18.57 46.23
CA SER A 285 0.06 -19.47 46.98
C SER A 285 0.06 -19.03 48.45
N VAL A 286 -1.06 -18.48 48.91
CA VAL A 286 -1.32 -18.25 50.33
C VAL A 286 -1.73 -19.59 50.93
N THR A 287 -0.88 -20.14 51.80
CA THR A 287 -1.25 -21.27 52.67
C THR A 287 -2.08 -20.73 53.85
N PRO A 288 -3.21 -21.37 54.21
CA PRO A 288 -3.94 -21.04 55.43
C PRO A 288 -3.09 -21.42 56.64
N ARG A 289 -2.84 -20.45 57.53
CA ARG A 289 -2.35 -20.72 58.89
C ARG A 289 -3.47 -21.24 59.76
N ASP A 290 -3.07 -22.17 60.61
CA ASP A 290 -3.83 -22.85 61.66
C ASP A 290 -4.74 -21.92 62.46
N ALA A 291 -6.00 -22.33 62.60
CA ALA A 291 -6.91 -21.85 63.63
C ALA A 291 -6.81 -22.79 64.83
N ALA A 292 -6.31 -22.25 65.94
CA ALA A 292 -6.57 -22.70 67.30
C ALA A 292 -7.59 -21.74 67.93
#